data_AF-A0A2A8UUH8-F1
#
_entry.id   AF-A0A2A8UUH8-F1
#
_cell.length_a   1.000
_cell.length_b   1.000
_cell.length_c   1.000
_cell.angle_alpha   90.00
_cell.angle_beta   90.00
_cell.angle_gamma   90.00
#
_symmetry.space_group_name_H-M   'P 1'
#
loop_
_entity.id
_entity.type
_entity.pdbx_description
1 polymer ?
#
loop_
_entity_poly.entity_id
_entity_poly.type
_entity_poly.pdbx_seq_one_letter_code
_entity_poly.pdbx_strand_id
1 'polypeptide(L)' 'MDKFKKSLDECIKAFTHLSEEWERLERDHSDQLSEKYPFNKDFSELIVDMMEWRKSINK' A
#
# COMPACT_ATOMS: atom_id res chain seq x y z
N MET A 1 -0.26 16.33 14.97
CA MET A 1 -0.94 15.09 14.56
C MET A 1 -1.50 15.17 13.13
N ASP A 2 -2.08 16.30 12.73
CA ASP A 2 -2.70 16.43 11.41
C ASP A 2 -1.72 16.25 10.24
N LYS A 3 -0.48 16.74 10.37
CA LYS A 3 0.56 16.51 9.37
C LYS A 3 0.86 15.02 9.16
N PHE A 4 0.96 14.26 10.26
CA PHE A 4 1.18 12.82 10.20
C PHE A 4 0.01 12.10 9.51
N LYS A 5 -1.23 12.44 9.89
CA LYS A 5 -2.45 11.91 9.27
C LYS A 5 -2.50 12.19 7.77
N LYS A 6 -2.14 13.42 7.37
CA LYS A 6 -2.05 13.80 5.96
C LYS A 6 -1.00 12.97 5.21
N SER A 7 0.19 12.79 5.79
CA SER A 7 1.23 11.96 5.17
C SER A 7 0.80 10.49 5.07
N LEU A 8 0.08 9.95 6.06
CA LEU A 8 -0.49 8.61 5.98
C LEU A 8 -1.55 8.50 4.88
N ASP A 9 -2.41 9.51 4.74
CA ASP A 9 -3.40 9.58 3.65
C ASP A 9 -2.71 9.64 2.25
N GLU A 10 -1.55 10.31 2.16
CA GLU A 10 -0.73 10.34 0.94
C GLU A 10 -0.04 8.99 0.67
N CYS A 11 0.47 8.30 1.70
CA CYS A 11 1.04 6.95 1.57
C CYS A 11 -0.02 5.95 1.08
N ILE A 12 -1.23 5.98 1.64
CA ILE A 12 -2.35 5.13 1.21
C ILE A 12 -2.60 5.31 -0.28
N LYS A 13 -2.71 6.56 -0.76
CA LYS A 13 -2.90 6.85 -2.19
C LYS A 13 -1.77 6.33 -3.06
N ALA A 14 -0.52 6.54 -2.64
CA ALA A 14 0.64 6.08 -3.39
C ALA A 14 0.67 4.54 -3.50
N PHE A 15 0.34 3.83 -2.42
CA PHE A 15 0.25 2.37 -2.42
C PHE A 15 -0.92 1.86 -3.26
N THR A 16 -2.06 2.55 -3.27
CA THR A 16 -3.17 2.24 -4.18
C THR A 16 -2.72 2.31 -5.65
N HIS A 17 -2.05 3.39 -6.07
CA HIS A 17 -1.54 3.49 -7.44
C HIS A 17 -0.48 2.45 -7.77
N LEU A 18 0.40 2.13 -6.81
CA LEU A 18 1.38 1.08 -7.01
C LEU A 18 0.74 -0.31 -7.16
N SER A 19 -0.35 -0.59 -6.44
CA SER A 19 -1.15 -1.81 -6.60
C SER A 19 -1.73 -1.92 -8.00
N GLU A 20 -2.33 -0.84 -8.52
CA GLU A 20 -2.92 -0.79 -9.86
C GLU A 20 -1.86 -1.04 -10.95
N GLU A 21 -0.67 -0.43 -10.81
CA GLU A 21 0.43 -0.65 -11.73
C GLU A 21 1.01 -2.07 -11.64
N TRP A 22 1.08 -2.63 -10.43
CA TRP A 22 1.49 -4.01 -10.24
C TRP A 22 0.55 -4.98 -10.94
N GLU A 23 -0.78 -4.87 -10.72
CA GLU A 23 -1.78 -5.73 -11.36
C GLU A 23 -1.71 -5.66 -12.89
N ARG A 24 -1.43 -4.49 -13.44
CA ARG A 24 -1.25 -4.30 -14.89
C ARG A 24 -0.05 -5.07 -15.44
N LEU A 25 1.06 -5.11 -14.68
CA LEU A 25 2.32 -5.71 -15.10
C LEU A 25 2.46 -7.18 -14.69
N GLU A 26 1.70 -7.64 -13.69
CA GLU A 26 1.85 -8.95 -13.05
C GLU A 26 1.80 -10.10 -14.06
N ARG A 27 0.92 -10.01 -15.07
CA ARG A 27 0.78 -11.06 -16.09
C ARG A 27 2.07 -11.38 -16.82
N ASP A 28 2.89 -10.38 -17.07
CA ASP A 28 4.11 -10.49 -17.90
C ASP A 28 5.39 -10.44 -17.06
N HIS A 29 5.32 -9.94 -15.82
CA HIS A 29 6.48 -9.63 -14.98
C HIS A 29 6.40 -10.17 -13.54
N SER A 30 5.49 -11.12 -13.24
CA SER A 30 5.25 -11.64 -11.88
C SER A 30 6.54 -12.06 -11.16
N ASP A 31 7.43 -12.81 -11.82
CA ASP A 31 8.69 -13.27 -11.22
C ASP A 31 9.59 -12.10 -10.79
N GLN A 32 9.71 -11.06 -11.63
CA GLN A 32 10.56 -9.90 -11.36
C GLN A 32 9.99 -9.04 -10.24
N LEU A 33 8.67 -8.86 -10.23
CA LEU A 33 8.00 -8.05 -9.23
C LEU A 33 8.06 -8.75 -7.86
N SER A 34 7.83 -10.07 -7.81
CA SER A 34 7.75 -10.83 -6.56
C SER A 34 9.10 -11.25 -5.95
N GLU A 35 10.18 -11.36 -6.73
CA GLU A 35 11.48 -11.93 -6.30
C GLU A 35 12.00 -11.34 -4.97
N LYS A 36 11.86 -10.02 -4.80
CA LYS A 36 12.35 -9.28 -3.63
C LYS A 36 11.28 -8.36 -3.05
N TYR A 37 10.02 -8.73 -3.23
CA TYR A 37 8.92 -7.97 -2.67
C TYR A 37 9.11 -7.84 -1.15
N PRO A 38 9.15 -6.60 -0.61
CA PRO A 38 9.67 -6.37 0.73
C PRO A 38 8.64 -6.63 1.85
N PHE A 39 7.37 -6.79 1.49
CA PHE A 39 6.29 -6.98 2.46
C PHE A 39 5.86 -8.44 2.53
N ASN A 40 5.32 -8.84 3.67
CA ASN A 40 4.74 -10.15 3.90
C ASN A 40 3.23 -10.21 3.60
N LYS A 41 2.68 -9.15 3.01
CA LYS A 41 1.27 -8.90 2.73
C LYS A 41 1.14 -8.31 1.35
N ASP A 42 0.04 -8.60 0.65
CA ASP A 42 -0.20 -7.94 -0.63
C ASP A 42 -0.52 -6.44 -0.46
N PHE A 43 -0.53 -5.70 -1.57
CA PHE A 43 -0.82 -4.27 -1.52
C PHE A 43 -2.21 -3.95 -0.97
N SER A 44 -3.22 -4.78 -1.27
CA SER A 44 -4.59 -4.57 -0.77
C SER A 44 -4.65 -4.71 0.75
N GLU A 45 -4.00 -5.73 1.31
CA GLU A 45 -3.88 -5.93 2.75
C GLU A 45 -3.11 -4.77 3.41
N LEU A 46 -1.98 -4.34 2.84
CA LEU A 46 -1.22 -3.19 3.36
C LEU A 46 -2.04 -1.90 3.35
N ILE A 47 -2.82 -1.66 2.29
CA ILE A 47 -3.71 -0.50 2.18
C ILE A 47 -4.78 -0.54 3.26
N VAL A 48 -5.43 -1.70 3.46
CA VAL A 48 -6.45 -1.88 4.51
C VAL A 48 -5.86 -1.65 5.90
N ASP A 49 -4.71 -2.26 6.21
CA ASP A 49 -4.01 -2.05 7.47
C ASP A 49 -3.71 -0.56 7.72
N MET A 50 -3.21 0.15 6.70
CA MET A 50 -2.93 1.58 6.80
C MET A 50 -4.21 2.40 7.01
N MET A 51 -5.32 2.05 6.37
CA MET A 51 -6.62 2.70 6.58
C MET A 51 -7.17 2.45 7.98
N GLU A 52 -7.01 1.25 8.53
CA GLU A 52 -7.42 0.92 9.89
C GLU A 52 -6.55 1.65 10.92
N TRP A 53 -5.24 1.67 10.72
CA TRP A 53 -4.32 2.45 11.53
C TRP A 53 -4.66 3.94 11.49
N ARG A 54 -4.98 4.46 10.30
CA ARG A 54 -5.40 5.85 10.11
C ARG A 54 -6.67 6.20 10.92
N LYS A 55 -7.59 5.24 11.07
CA LYS A 55 -8.82 5.36 11.86
C LYS A 55 -8.57 5.21 13.37
N SER A 56 -7.53 4.47 13.79
CA SER A 56 -7.20 4.26 15.20
C SER A 56 -6.46 5.45 15.83
N ILE A 57 -5.79 6.29 15.04
CA ILE A 57 -5.06 7.45 15.54
C ILE A 57 -6.04 8.55 16.00
N ASN A 58 -5.96 8.87 17.31
CA ASN A 58 -6.87 9.75 18.09
C ASN A 58 -8.24 9.13 18.41
N LYS A 59 -8.34 7.81 18.47
CA LYS A 59 -9.42 7.14 19.21
C LYS A 59 -9.16 7.22 20.71
#